data_AF-A0A0H5D5H8-F1
#
_entry.id   AF-A0A0H5D5H8-F1
#
_cell.length_a   1.000
_cell.length_b   1.000
_cell.length_c   1.000
_cell.angle_alpha   90.00
_cell.angle_beta   90.00
_cell.angle_gamma   90.00
#
_symmetry.space_group_name_H-M   'P 1'
#
loop_
_entity.id
_entity.type
_entity.pdbx_description
1 polymer ?
#
loop_
_entity_poly.entity_id
_entity_poly.type
_entity_poly.pdbx_seq_one_letter_code
_entity_poly.pdbx_strand_id
1 'polypeptide(L)'
;MRFSRSNTFYGDPLDDVSGWAEVITQNVAAHQVSATEAAVFMWLSPEDNTWWYVEVTLDDYQAVTAEPMDIAEDEPTNTYALDDNCYYCTAAALRGITVDKLITETELMQYAGGATVPEVDELFAAAGLSTAYTEYSTFDEVQQAVVAAADDNDKKFALCFVRADGSGHAVVVSREQGQTKFLDYQPSEADDAHDDVSQGATFLLYPQ
;
A
#
# COMPACT_ATOMS: atom_id res chain seq x y z
N MET A 1 -19.22 16.47 14.03
CA MET A 1 -20.16 16.34 15.16
C MET A 1 -20.01 17.46 16.17
N ARG A 2 -21.07 17.90 16.85
CA ARG A 2 -20.96 18.88 17.96
C ARG A 2 -21.68 18.42 19.22
N PHE A 3 -21.15 18.81 20.37
CA PHE A 3 -21.72 18.52 21.69
C PHE A 3 -22.04 19.82 22.42
N SER A 4 -23.21 19.89 23.05
CA SER A 4 -23.64 21.07 23.82
C SER A 4 -24.40 20.66 25.07
N ARG A 5 -24.26 21.44 26.15
CA ARG A 5 -25.05 21.27 27.39
C ARG A 5 -26.35 22.07 27.40
N SER A 6 -26.56 22.96 26.44
CA SER A 6 -27.66 23.95 26.47
C SER A 6 -28.51 23.97 25.19
N ASN A 7 -28.42 22.92 24.36
CA ASN A 7 -29.05 22.85 23.04
C ASN A 7 -28.69 24.03 22.13
N THR A 8 -27.50 24.59 22.33
CA THR A 8 -26.96 25.68 21.53
C THR A 8 -25.56 25.28 21.12
N PHE A 9 -25.37 25.03 19.83
CA PHE A 9 -24.11 24.57 19.29
C PHE A 9 -23.25 25.77 18.91
N TYR A 10 -22.23 26.02 19.74
CA TYR A 10 -21.20 27.05 19.49
C TYR A 10 -19.86 26.34 19.25
N GLY A 11 -19.10 26.83 18.27
CA GLY A 11 -17.79 26.29 17.93
C GLY A 11 -17.80 25.35 16.73
N ASP A 12 -16.61 24.90 16.36
CA ASP A 12 -16.40 24.02 15.22
C ASP A 12 -16.81 22.58 15.54
N PRO A 13 -17.24 21.79 14.55
CA PRO A 13 -17.41 20.36 14.71
C PRO A 13 -16.11 19.70 15.19
N LEU A 14 -16.23 18.59 15.93
CA LEU A 14 -15.09 17.73 16.21
C LEU A 14 -14.53 17.16 14.91
N ASP A 15 -13.20 17.20 14.78
CA ASP A 15 -12.46 16.67 13.64
C ASP A 15 -12.43 15.13 13.63
N ASP A 16 -12.50 14.49 14.81
CA ASP A 16 -12.54 13.03 14.97
C ASP A 16 -13.78 12.61 15.78
N VAL A 17 -14.61 11.77 15.14
CA VAL A 17 -15.85 11.24 15.70
C VAL A 17 -15.80 9.73 15.96
N SER A 18 -14.68 9.08 15.65
CA SER A 18 -14.52 7.62 15.71
C SER A 18 -14.76 7.05 17.12
N GLY A 19 -14.30 7.76 18.16
CA GLY A 19 -14.53 7.39 19.56
C GLY A 19 -16.00 7.38 20.00
N TRP A 20 -16.92 7.88 19.16
CA TRP A 20 -18.36 7.95 19.45
C TRP A 20 -19.18 6.91 18.66
N ALA A 21 -18.54 6.05 17.87
CA ALA A 21 -19.23 5.15 16.95
C ALA A 21 -20.25 4.23 17.62
N GLU A 22 -19.91 3.65 18.78
CA GLU A 22 -20.81 2.79 19.53
C GLU A 22 -22.06 3.56 20.02
N VAL A 23 -21.88 4.77 20.55
CA VAL A 23 -22.98 5.59 21.06
C VAL A 23 -23.92 6.00 19.93
N ILE A 24 -23.38 6.39 18.77
CA ILE A 24 -24.17 6.82 17.61
C ILE A 24 -24.95 5.65 17.01
N THR A 25 -24.29 4.53 16.74
CA THR A 25 -24.92 3.34 16.14
C THR A 25 -26.02 2.74 17.02
N GLN A 26 -25.93 2.88 18.35
CA GLN A 26 -26.97 2.43 19.28
C GLN A 26 -28.18 3.38 19.39
N ASN A 27 -27.98 4.68 19.18
CA ASN A 27 -28.99 5.71 19.50
C ASN A 27 -29.54 6.47 18.29
N VAL A 28 -28.90 6.35 17.12
CA VAL A 28 -29.26 7.06 15.89
C VAL A 28 -29.49 6.03 14.79
N ALA A 29 -30.66 6.09 14.16
CA ALA A 29 -30.97 5.31 12.97
C ALA A 29 -30.79 6.15 11.69
N ALA A 30 -30.37 5.51 10.60
CA ALA A 30 -30.07 6.18 9.33
C ALA A 30 -31.18 7.11 8.80
N HIS A 31 -32.45 6.79 9.03
CA HIS A 31 -33.58 7.61 8.58
C HIS A 31 -33.81 8.89 9.43
N GLN A 32 -33.10 9.02 10.56
CA GLN A 32 -33.18 10.17 11.45
C GLN A 32 -32.17 11.26 11.10
N VAL A 33 -31.16 10.94 10.29
CA VAL A 33 -30.19 11.90 9.75
C VAL A 33 -30.54 12.23 8.31
N SER A 34 -30.41 13.51 7.93
CA SER A 34 -30.75 13.99 6.59
C SER A 34 -29.53 14.55 5.88
N ALA A 35 -29.55 14.54 4.54
CA ALA A 35 -28.48 15.11 3.74
C ALA A 35 -28.41 16.64 3.80
N THR A 36 -29.45 17.31 4.28
CA THR A 36 -29.60 18.77 4.18
C THR A 36 -29.53 19.47 5.53
N GLU A 37 -29.83 18.77 6.63
CA GLU A 37 -29.90 19.33 7.97
C GLU A 37 -29.35 18.32 8.99
N ALA A 38 -28.56 18.84 9.94
CA ALA A 38 -28.07 18.05 11.06
C ALA A 38 -29.22 17.69 12.02
N ALA A 39 -29.21 16.46 12.51
CA ALA A 39 -30.16 16.00 13.51
C ALA A 39 -29.60 16.23 14.91
N VAL A 40 -30.45 16.69 15.83
CA VAL A 40 -30.06 16.93 17.22
C VAL A 40 -30.67 15.85 18.10
N PHE A 41 -29.82 15.11 18.78
CA PHE A 41 -30.20 14.08 19.74
C PHE A 41 -29.86 14.53 21.16
N MET A 42 -30.54 13.92 22.14
CA MET A 42 -30.30 14.18 23.55
C MET A 42 -29.86 12.88 24.22
N TRP A 43 -28.64 12.86 24.75
CA TRP A 43 -28.00 11.68 25.34
C TRP A 43 -27.66 11.92 26.80
N LEU A 44 -27.84 10.90 27.64
CA LEU A 44 -27.36 10.90 29.01
C LEU A 44 -25.97 10.23 29.01
N SER A 45 -24.93 10.99 29.36
CA SER A 45 -23.58 10.47 29.44
C SER A 45 -23.49 9.41 30.54
N PRO A 46 -23.01 8.19 30.23
CA PRO A 46 -22.90 7.11 31.22
C PRO A 46 -21.79 7.35 32.24
N GLU A 47 -20.82 8.22 31.94
CA GLU A 47 -19.68 8.50 32.82
C GLU A 47 -20.04 9.44 33.97
N ASP A 48 -20.84 10.47 33.69
CA ASP A 48 -21.10 11.57 34.62
C ASP A 48 -22.59 11.85 34.86
N ASN A 49 -23.50 11.10 34.23
CA ASN A 49 -24.95 11.32 34.25
C ASN A 49 -25.38 12.73 33.83
N THR A 50 -24.59 13.40 32.98
CA THR A 50 -24.95 14.71 32.41
C THR A 50 -25.71 14.54 31.09
N TRP A 51 -26.76 15.33 30.90
CA TRP A 51 -27.44 15.43 29.61
C TRP A 51 -26.64 16.26 28.60
N TRP A 52 -26.48 15.71 27.40
CA TRP A 52 -25.84 16.35 26.26
C TRP A 52 -26.80 16.43 25.09
N TYR A 53 -26.74 17.54 24.36
CA TYR A 53 -27.29 17.69 23.02
C TYR A 53 -26.18 17.40 22.03
N VAL A 54 -26.44 16.52 21.08
CA VAL A 54 -25.45 16.12 20.07
C VAL A 54 -26.02 16.36 18.69
N GLU A 55 -25.33 17.21 17.94
CA GLU A 55 -25.61 17.51 16.55
C GLU A 55 -24.84 16.53 15.68
N VAL A 56 -25.56 15.70 14.94
CA VAL A 56 -25.03 14.65 14.06
C VAL A 56 -25.45 14.98 12.62
N THR A 57 -24.46 15.19 11.75
CA THR A 57 -24.69 15.33 10.31
C THR A 57 -24.81 13.95 9.64
N LEU A 58 -25.24 13.90 8.37
CA LEU A 58 -25.17 12.67 7.59
C LEU A 58 -23.73 12.17 7.46
N ASP A 59 -22.77 13.07 7.25
CA ASP A 59 -21.35 12.74 7.13
C ASP A 59 -20.81 12.15 8.45
N ASP A 60 -21.19 12.72 9.60
CA ASP A 60 -20.83 12.20 10.92
C ASP A 60 -21.35 10.76 11.10
N TYR A 61 -22.62 10.53 10.75
CA TYR A 61 -23.26 9.22 10.82
C TYR A 61 -22.56 8.23 9.89
N GLN A 62 -22.32 8.60 8.63
CA GLN A 62 -21.62 7.75 7.66
C GLN A 62 -20.19 7.42 8.10
N ALA A 63 -19.45 8.38 8.65
CA ALA A 63 -18.09 8.17 9.13
C ALA A 63 -18.02 7.11 10.26
N VAL A 64 -19.04 7.01 11.10
CA VAL A 64 -19.06 6.07 12.23
C VAL A 64 -19.85 4.78 11.98
N THR A 65 -20.78 4.78 11.02
CA THR A 65 -21.56 3.60 10.62
C THR A 65 -21.04 2.92 9.36
N ALA A 66 -20.05 3.52 8.69
CA ALA A 66 -19.25 2.78 7.74
C ALA A 66 -18.78 1.53 8.46
N GLU A 67 -19.25 0.36 8.04
CA GLU A 67 -18.65 -0.88 8.52
C GLU A 67 -17.14 -0.73 8.29
N PRO A 68 -16.29 -1.15 9.24
CA PRO A 68 -14.89 -1.32 8.90
C PRO A 68 -14.89 -2.26 7.71
N MET A 69 -14.72 -1.69 6.52
CA MET A 69 -14.48 -2.49 5.34
C MET A 69 -13.33 -3.38 5.75
N ASP A 70 -13.48 -4.69 5.57
CA ASP A 70 -12.31 -5.56 5.45
C ASP A 70 -11.41 -4.84 4.45
N ILE A 71 -10.34 -4.19 4.93
CA ILE A 71 -9.39 -3.53 4.05
C ILE A 71 -8.65 -4.68 3.38
N ALA A 72 -9.20 -5.12 2.27
CA ALA A 72 -8.51 -5.85 1.24
C ALA A 72 -8.70 -5.06 -0.06
N GLU A 73 -8.12 -3.87 -0.10
CA GLU A 73 -7.57 -3.33 -1.33
C GLU A 73 -6.10 -3.06 -1.00
N ASP A 74 -5.22 -3.82 -1.64
CA ASP A 74 -3.78 -3.57 -1.63
C ASP A 74 -3.59 -2.09 -1.95
N GLU A 75 -3.17 -1.28 -0.97
CA GLU A 75 -2.75 0.08 -1.24
C GLU A 75 -1.69 0.02 -2.34
N PRO A 76 -1.73 0.94 -3.33
CA PRO A 76 -0.87 0.82 -4.48
C PRO A 76 0.59 0.77 -4.02
N THR A 77 1.29 -0.26 -4.49
CA THR A 77 2.69 -0.50 -4.18
C THR A 77 3.48 0.78 -4.49
N ASN A 78 3.22 1.41 -5.64
CA ASN A 78 3.79 2.71 -6.01
C ASN A 78 2.98 3.91 -5.47
N THR A 79 3.01 4.14 -4.16
CA THR A 79 2.28 5.24 -3.49
C THR A 79 2.63 6.64 -4.01
N TYR A 80 3.80 6.80 -4.64
CA TYR A 80 4.33 8.10 -5.07
C TYR A 80 4.27 8.33 -6.59
N ALA A 81 3.92 7.30 -7.38
CA ALA A 81 3.86 7.36 -8.85
C ALA A 81 5.11 7.98 -9.50
N LEU A 82 6.30 7.64 -9.00
CA LEU A 82 7.57 8.18 -9.51
C LEU A 82 8.14 7.29 -10.63
N ASP A 83 8.81 7.92 -11.59
CA ASP A 83 9.41 7.24 -12.75
C ASP A 83 10.75 6.53 -12.43
N ASP A 84 11.35 6.82 -11.28
CA ASP A 84 12.70 6.35 -10.90
C ASP A 84 12.72 5.42 -9.68
N ASN A 85 11.57 4.95 -9.20
CA ASN A 85 11.44 4.21 -7.93
C ASN A 85 11.16 2.70 -8.06
N CYS A 86 11.37 2.12 -9.24
CA CYS A 86 11.05 0.72 -9.53
C CYS A 86 11.67 -0.30 -8.55
N TYR A 87 12.86 -0.01 -8.00
CA TYR A 87 13.51 -0.86 -6.98
C TYR A 87 12.80 -0.81 -5.62
N TYR A 88 12.22 0.33 -5.24
CA TYR A 88 11.36 0.44 -4.05
C TYR A 88 10.04 -0.30 -4.26
N CYS A 89 9.40 -0.14 -5.43
CA CYS A 89 8.17 -0.86 -5.75
C CYS A 89 8.39 -2.37 -5.75
N THR A 90 9.51 -2.84 -6.31
CA THR A 90 9.89 -4.26 -6.31
C THR A 90 10.09 -4.78 -4.88
N ALA A 91 10.83 -4.07 -4.03
CA ALA A 91 11.03 -4.47 -2.64
C ALA A 91 9.72 -4.49 -1.83
N ALA A 92 8.87 -3.49 -2.02
CA ALA A 92 7.58 -3.37 -1.36
C ALA A 92 6.63 -4.52 -1.77
N ALA A 93 6.55 -4.83 -3.08
CA ALA A 93 5.76 -5.94 -3.61
C ALA A 93 6.23 -7.31 -3.09
N LEU A 94 7.55 -7.52 -2.97
CA LEU A 94 8.10 -8.76 -2.40
C LEU A 94 7.74 -8.94 -0.92
N ARG A 95 7.53 -7.84 -0.21
CA ARG A 95 7.12 -7.83 1.20
C ARG A 95 5.61 -7.76 1.42
N GLY A 96 4.81 -7.52 0.37
CA GLY A 96 3.37 -7.31 0.48
C GLY A 96 3.01 -6.07 1.31
N ILE A 97 3.75 -4.97 1.09
CA ILE A 97 3.50 -3.67 1.73
C ILE A 97 3.59 -2.55 0.69
N THR A 98 3.19 -1.33 1.05
CA THR A 98 3.38 -0.14 0.21
C THR A 98 4.81 0.40 0.26
N VAL A 99 5.18 1.21 -0.74
CA VAL A 99 6.45 1.95 -0.74
C VAL A 99 6.52 2.92 0.44
N ASP A 100 5.43 3.57 0.84
CA ASP A 100 5.41 4.46 2.00
C ASP A 100 5.75 3.73 3.31
N LYS A 101 5.13 2.56 3.51
CA LYS A 101 5.43 1.70 4.65
C LYS A 101 6.87 1.18 4.60
N LEU A 102 7.38 0.82 3.41
CA LEU A 102 8.76 0.39 3.24
C LEU A 102 9.76 1.49 3.61
N ILE A 103 9.53 2.75 3.18
CA ILE A 103 10.38 3.90 3.55
C ILE A 103 10.33 4.11 5.06
N THR A 104 9.14 4.04 5.66
CA THR A 104 8.97 4.23 7.11
C THR A 104 9.69 3.15 7.91
N GLU A 105 9.65 1.89 7.47
CA GLU A 105 10.32 0.78 8.16
C GLU A 105 11.84 0.76 7.96
N THR A 106 12.33 1.15 6.79
CA THR A 106 13.77 1.13 6.48
C THR A 106 14.49 2.43 6.83
N GLU A 107 13.77 3.53 6.99
CA GLU A 107 14.29 4.91 7.13
C GLU A 107 15.19 5.33 5.95
N LEU A 108 15.12 4.63 4.82
CA LEU A 108 15.86 4.93 3.60
C LEU A 108 15.03 5.81 2.67
N MET A 109 15.66 6.87 2.18
CA MET A 109 15.05 7.79 1.22
C MET A 109 15.34 7.33 -0.21
N GLN A 110 14.39 7.57 -1.12
CA GLN A 110 14.59 7.32 -2.54
C GLN A 110 15.51 8.39 -3.14
N TYR A 111 16.39 7.99 -4.06
CA TYR A 111 17.23 8.92 -4.82
C TYR A 111 16.59 9.27 -6.16
N ALA A 112 16.66 10.55 -6.55
CA ALA A 112 16.25 10.99 -7.88
C ALA A 112 17.26 10.52 -8.94
N GLY A 113 16.78 10.00 -10.07
CA GLY A 113 17.63 9.44 -11.13
C GLY A 113 17.95 7.94 -10.97
N GLY A 114 17.26 7.23 -10.07
CA GLY A 114 17.40 5.79 -9.87
C GLY A 114 18.38 5.43 -8.75
N ALA A 115 18.82 4.17 -8.74
CA ALA A 115 19.75 3.63 -7.76
C ALA A 115 20.84 2.78 -8.42
N THR A 116 22.03 2.81 -7.82
CA THR A 116 23.14 1.91 -8.11
C THR A 116 22.92 0.54 -7.45
N VAL A 117 23.61 -0.50 -7.90
CA VAL A 117 23.50 -1.85 -7.31
C VAL A 117 23.77 -1.85 -5.79
N PRO A 118 24.81 -1.17 -5.26
CA PRO A 118 25.01 -1.09 -3.81
C PRO A 118 23.85 -0.44 -3.04
N GLU A 119 23.16 0.55 -3.63
CA GLU A 119 22.00 1.19 -3.02
C GLU A 119 20.76 0.28 -3.05
N VAL A 120 20.62 -0.54 -4.10
CA VAL A 120 19.59 -1.60 -4.14
C VAL A 120 19.87 -2.67 -3.08
N ASP A 121 21.12 -3.10 -2.92
CA ASP A 121 21.53 -4.04 -1.88
C ASP A 121 21.26 -3.49 -0.47
N GLU A 122 21.54 -2.19 -0.24
CA GLU A 122 21.25 -1.51 1.02
C GLU A 122 19.75 -1.54 1.34
N LEU A 123 18.90 -1.19 0.37
CA LEU A 123 17.45 -1.25 0.52
C LEU A 123 16.98 -2.68 0.80
N PHE A 124 17.46 -3.66 0.04
CA PHE A 124 17.05 -5.06 0.20
C PHE A 124 17.46 -5.60 1.57
N ALA A 125 18.68 -5.32 2.02
CA ALA A 125 19.13 -5.68 3.36
C ALA A 125 18.24 -5.04 4.45
N ALA A 126 17.94 -3.74 4.34
CA ALA A 126 17.09 -3.04 5.29
C ALA A 126 15.65 -3.57 5.29
N ALA A 127 15.15 -4.02 4.13
CA ALA A 127 13.84 -4.64 3.97
C ALA A 127 13.80 -6.12 4.47
N GLY A 128 14.93 -6.71 4.84
CA GLY A 128 15.01 -8.13 5.20
C GLY A 128 14.92 -9.08 4.01
N LEU A 129 15.21 -8.58 2.80
CA LEU A 129 15.29 -9.33 1.56
C LEU A 129 16.72 -9.83 1.30
N SER A 130 16.88 -10.79 0.41
CA SER A 130 18.20 -11.29 0.01
C SER A 130 18.95 -10.24 -0.82
N THR A 131 20.21 -10.01 -0.47
CA THR A 131 21.16 -9.19 -1.25
C THR A 131 22.09 -10.02 -2.14
N ALA A 132 22.05 -11.35 -2.03
CA ALA A 132 22.85 -12.21 -2.88
C ALA A 132 22.18 -12.28 -4.26
N TYR A 133 22.87 -11.82 -5.31
CA TYR A 133 22.41 -11.94 -6.68
C TYR A 133 23.33 -12.79 -7.55
N THR A 134 22.78 -13.31 -8.63
CA THR A 134 23.55 -13.89 -9.75
C THR A 134 23.35 -13.05 -10.99
N GLU A 135 24.43 -12.79 -11.71
CA GLU A 135 24.41 -12.03 -12.96
C GLU A 135 24.20 -12.96 -14.17
N TYR A 136 23.33 -12.55 -15.09
CA TYR A 136 23.06 -13.21 -16.36
C TYR A 136 23.16 -12.21 -17.51
N SER A 137 23.50 -12.70 -18.70
CA SER A 137 23.67 -11.85 -19.88
C SER A 137 22.47 -11.88 -20.82
N THR A 138 21.60 -12.88 -20.70
CA THR A 138 20.46 -13.08 -21.59
C THR A 138 19.16 -13.39 -20.85
N PHE A 139 18.04 -13.06 -21.48
CA PHE A 139 16.71 -13.39 -20.98
C PHE A 139 16.50 -14.90 -20.80
N ASP A 140 16.98 -15.72 -21.75
CA ASP A 140 16.84 -17.18 -21.69
C ASP A 140 17.57 -17.78 -20.47
N GLU A 141 18.75 -17.24 -20.12
CA GLU A 141 19.49 -17.64 -18.91
C GLU A 141 18.70 -17.30 -17.64
N VAL A 142 18.08 -16.13 -17.58
CA VAL A 142 17.21 -15.74 -16.45
C VAL A 142 16.02 -16.69 -16.34
N GLN A 143 15.34 -17.01 -17.45
CA GLN A 143 14.21 -17.94 -17.43
C GLN A 143 14.63 -19.32 -16.91
N GLN A 144 15.76 -19.86 -17.38
CA GLN A 144 16.28 -21.14 -16.92
C GLN A 144 16.66 -21.09 -15.43
N ALA A 145 17.29 -20.01 -14.97
CA ALA A 145 17.65 -19.82 -13.58
C ALA A 145 16.42 -19.77 -12.66
N VAL A 146 15.37 -19.04 -13.05
CA VAL A 146 14.11 -18.97 -12.30
C VAL A 146 13.44 -20.34 -12.22
N VAL A 147 13.39 -21.09 -13.33
CA VAL A 147 12.86 -22.47 -13.35
C VAL A 147 13.65 -23.35 -12.39
N ALA A 148 14.97 -23.33 -12.47
CA ALA A 148 15.84 -24.16 -11.64
C ALA A 148 15.76 -23.79 -10.14
N ALA A 149 15.68 -22.50 -9.81
CA ALA A 149 15.66 -22.02 -8.43
C ALA A 149 14.29 -22.15 -7.75
N ALA A 150 13.21 -22.24 -8.52
CA ALA A 150 11.86 -22.50 -8.01
C ALA A 150 11.64 -23.97 -7.63
N ASP A 151 12.31 -24.92 -8.31
CA ASP A 151 12.24 -26.37 -8.02
C ASP A 151 10.78 -26.87 -7.86
N ASP A 152 9.93 -26.55 -8.83
CA ASP A 152 8.48 -26.82 -8.85
C ASP A 152 7.64 -26.19 -7.71
N ASN A 153 8.20 -25.26 -6.93
CA ASN A 153 7.48 -24.49 -5.94
C ASN A 153 7.13 -23.09 -6.44
N ASP A 154 6.07 -22.51 -5.86
CA ASP A 154 5.76 -21.10 -6.09
C ASP A 154 6.84 -20.23 -5.42
N LYS A 155 7.46 -19.33 -6.20
CA LYS A 155 8.57 -18.52 -5.71
C LYS A 155 8.64 -17.16 -6.40
N LYS A 156 9.07 -16.15 -5.64
CA LYS A 156 9.31 -14.80 -6.14
C LYS A 156 10.79 -14.45 -6.09
N PHE A 157 11.21 -13.60 -7.01
CA PHE A 157 12.56 -13.10 -7.15
C PHE A 157 12.49 -11.59 -7.41
N ALA A 158 13.51 -10.85 -7.02
CA ALA A 158 13.74 -9.54 -7.59
C ALA A 158 14.61 -9.70 -8.84
N LEU A 159 14.32 -8.93 -9.89
CA LEU A 159 15.14 -8.87 -11.09
C LEU A 159 15.44 -7.41 -11.40
N CYS A 160 16.71 -7.04 -11.33
CA CYS A 160 17.20 -5.77 -11.85
C CYS A 160 17.82 -6.02 -13.23
N PHE A 161 17.58 -5.14 -14.19
CA PHE A 161 18.14 -5.26 -15.54
C PHE A 161 18.32 -3.91 -16.22
N VAL A 162 19.08 -3.89 -17.31
CA VAL A 162 19.21 -2.72 -18.18
C VAL A 162 18.25 -2.87 -19.35
N ARG A 163 17.33 -1.91 -19.54
CA ARG A 163 16.41 -1.85 -20.67
C ARG A 163 17.16 -1.63 -21.99
N ALA A 164 16.46 -1.85 -23.10
CA ALA A 164 17.03 -1.66 -24.45
C ALA A 164 17.50 -0.22 -24.74
N ASP A 165 16.93 0.78 -24.04
CA ASP A 165 17.34 2.19 -24.14
C ASP A 165 18.54 2.56 -23.25
N GLY A 166 19.05 1.61 -22.46
CA GLY A 166 20.17 1.78 -21.53
C GLY A 166 19.78 2.23 -20.12
N SER A 167 18.49 2.47 -19.84
CA SER A 167 18.03 2.77 -18.48
C SER A 167 17.99 1.51 -17.61
N GLY A 168 18.16 1.66 -16.30
CA GLY A 168 17.99 0.56 -15.35
C GLY A 168 16.53 0.38 -14.95
N HIS A 169 16.10 -0.86 -14.71
CA HIS A 169 14.77 -1.16 -14.19
C HIS A 169 14.80 -2.33 -13.21
N ALA A 170 13.77 -2.42 -12.36
CA ALA A 170 13.59 -3.50 -11.40
C ALA A 170 12.15 -3.98 -11.39
N VAL A 171 11.96 -5.31 -11.41
CA VAL A 171 10.65 -5.97 -11.42
C VAL A 171 10.64 -7.18 -10.48
N VAL A 172 9.44 -7.66 -10.15
CA VAL A 172 9.25 -8.95 -9.49
C VAL A 172 9.13 -10.04 -10.53
N VAL A 173 9.93 -11.11 -10.41
CA VAL A 173 9.70 -12.33 -11.17
C VAL A 173 8.93 -13.29 -10.28
N SER A 174 7.71 -13.67 -10.69
CA SER A 174 6.94 -14.70 -10.00
C SER A 174 6.94 -15.97 -10.84
N ARG A 175 7.24 -17.11 -10.22
CA ARG A 175 6.98 -18.43 -10.80
C ARG A 175 5.89 -19.09 -9.99
N GLU A 176 4.72 -19.25 -10.61
CA GLU A 176 3.51 -19.82 -10.00
C GLU A 176 2.92 -20.86 -10.94
N GLN A 177 2.59 -22.04 -10.42
CA GLN A 177 1.95 -23.10 -11.22
C GLN A 177 2.74 -23.45 -12.50
N GLY A 178 4.08 -23.38 -12.44
CA GLY A 178 4.98 -23.65 -13.55
C GLY A 178 5.07 -22.55 -14.62
N GLN A 179 4.38 -21.43 -14.44
CA GLN A 179 4.45 -20.26 -15.31
C GLN A 179 5.33 -19.19 -14.68
N THR A 180 6.20 -18.58 -15.49
CA THR A 180 7.01 -17.43 -15.08
C THR A 180 6.34 -16.15 -15.56
N LYS A 181 6.17 -15.18 -14.67
CA LYS A 181 5.62 -13.84 -14.94
C LYS A 181 6.62 -12.79 -14.50
N PHE A 182 6.68 -11.69 -15.25
CA PHE A 182 7.51 -10.53 -14.94
C PHE A 182 6.56 -9.39 -14.60
N LEU A 183 6.51 -9.01 -13.33
CA LEU A 183 5.52 -8.12 -12.77
C LEU A 183 6.18 -6.78 -12.45
N ASP A 184 5.77 -5.74 -13.16
CA ASP A 184 6.18 -4.36 -12.92
C ASP A 184 5.15 -3.65 -12.06
N TYR A 185 5.61 -3.21 -10.89
CA TYR A 185 4.80 -2.51 -9.90
C TYR A 185 4.98 -0.99 -9.96
N GLN A 186 5.75 -0.48 -10.92
CA GLN A 186 5.96 0.96 -11.10
C GLN A 186 4.81 1.64 -11.87
N PRO A 187 4.41 1.21 -13.08
CA PRO A 187 3.35 1.89 -13.83
C PRO A 187 1.96 1.58 -13.28
N SER A 188 1.75 0.39 -12.72
CA SER A 188 0.50 -0.03 -12.07
C SER A 188 0.75 -1.24 -11.15
N GLU A 189 -0.31 -1.83 -10.58
CA GLU A 189 -0.21 -3.04 -9.76
C GLU A 189 0.04 -4.29 -10.63
N ALA A 190 1.33 -4.62 -10.82
CA ALA A 190 1.79 -5.86 -11.43
C ALA A 190 1.52 -5.99 -12.94
N ASP A 191 1.83 -4.95 -13.71
CA ASP A 191 1.79 -5.02 -15.18
C ASP A 191 2.78 -6.06 -15.71
N ASP A 192 2.42 -6.73 -16.82
CA ASP A 192 3.29 -7.69 -17.48
C ASP A 192 4.45 -6.97 -18.20
N ALA A 193 5.66 -7.10 -17.65
CA ALA A 193 6.88 -6.53 -18.19
C ALA A 193 7.68 -7.52 -19.05
N HIS A 194 7.09 -8.63 -19.48
CA HIS A 194 7.79 -9.64 -20.29
C HIS A 194 8.51 -9.03 -21.50
N ASP A 195 7.83 -8.16 -22.27
CA ASP A 195 8.42 -7.56 -23.47
C ASP A 195 9.63 -6.67 -23.17
N ASP A 196 9.60 -5.93 -22.06
CA ASP A 196 10.69 -5.06 -21.61
C ASP A 196 11.89 -5.89 -21.15
N VAL A 197 11.64 -6.89 -20.28
CA VAL A 197 12.69 -7.79 -19.77
C VAL A 197 13.32 -8.60 -20.91
N SER A 198 12.53 -9.08 -21.88
CA SER A 198 13.03 -9.90 -22.99
C SER A 198 14.00 -9.16 -23.94
N GLN A 199 13.93 -7.84 -23.96
CA GLN A 199 14.81 -6.96 -24.76
C GLN A 199 15.95 -6.37 -23.93
N GLY A 200 15.98 -6.65 -22.63
CA GLY A 200 16.99 -6.15 -21.71
C GLY A 200 18.37 -6.80 -21.88
N ALA A 201 19.33 -6.25 -21.17
CA ALA A 201 20.67 -6.76 -21.03
C ALA A 201 21.11 -6.65 -19.57
N THR A 202 22.14 -7.42 -19.19
CA THR A 202 22.72 -7.44 -17.84
C THR A 202 21.67 -7.59 -16.74
N PHE A 203 21.39 -8.82 -16.37
CA PHE A 203 20.34 -9.16 -15.43
C PHE A 203 20.93 -9.56 -14.08
N LEU A 204 20.40 -9.01 -12.99
CA LEU A 204 20.75 -9.34 -11.61
C LEU A 204 19.54 -9.99 -10.95
N LEU A 205 19.59 -11.29 -10.71
CA LEU A 205 18.49 -12.05 -10.11
C LEU A 205 18.74 -12.29 -8.62
N TYR A 206 17.83 -11.84 -7.77
CA TYR A 206 17.88 -11.96 -6.31
C TYR A 206 16.81 -12.97 -5.85
N PRO A 207 17.17 -14.19 -5.41
CA PRO A 207 16.23 -15.15 -4.87
C PRO A 207 15.70 -14.68 -3.50
N GLN A 208 14.39 -14.74 -3.30
CA GLN A 208 13.74 -14.46 -2.02
C GLN A 208 13.27 -15.74 -1.31
#